data_AF-A0A2S5R1L0-F1
#
_entry.id   AF-A0A2S5R1L0-F1
#
_cell.length_a   1.000
_cell.length_b   1.000
_cell.length_c   1.000
_cell.angle_alpha   90.00
_cell.angle_beta   90.00
_cell.angle_gamma   90.00
#
_symmetry.space_group_name_H-M   'P 1'
#
loop_
_entity.id
_entity.type
_entity.pdbx_description
1 polymer ?
#
loop_
_entity_poly.entity_id
_entity_poly.type
_entity_poly.pdbx_seq_one_letter_code
_entity_poly.pdbx_strand_id
1 'polypeptide(L)'
;MTISAEQVEEANLRGVATKKAFEATISVQYDRQTGKIVITLANGVSIVFAPTLIKGLEGAAAEDFEDAEISPSGLGIHFPKIDADLYVPSLVASKQRPSD
;
A
#
# COMPACT_ATOMS: atom_id res chain seq x y z
N MET A 1 -25.12 11.76 0.16
CA MET A 1 -24.13 12.27 1.13
C MET A 1 -23.31 13.34 0.43
N THR A 2 -23.34 14.59 0.89
CA THR A 2 -22.57 15.71 0.32
C THR A 2 -21.26 15.81 1.09
N ILE A 3 -20.14 15.56 0.42
CA ILE A 3 -18.81 15.73 1.02
C ILE A 3 -18.57 17.24 1.18
N SER A 4 -18.29 17.69 2.41
CA SER A 4 -18.01 19.11 2.69
C SER A 4 -16.59 19.47 2.26
N ALA A 5 -16.36 20.71 1.83
CA ALA A 5 -15.02 21.22 1.47
C ALA A 5 -14.03 21.09 2.63
N GLU A 6 -14.49 21.17 3.87
CA GLU A 6 -13.68 20.98 5.08
C GLU A 6 -13.21 19.52 5.24
N GLN A 7 -14.04 18.55 4.88
CA GLN A 7 -13.65 17.13 4.90
C GLN A 7 -12.61 16.81 3.81
N VAL A 8 -12.66 17.53 2.68
CA VAL A 8 -11.64 17.44 1.62
C VAL A 8 -10.33 18.08 2.08
N GLU A 9 -10.39 19.26 2.72
CA GLU A 9 -9.21 19.96 3.24
C GLU A 9 -8.48 19.15 4.32
N GLU A 10 -9.21 18.58 5.27
CA GLU A 10 -8.62 17.70 6.28
C GLU A 10 -8.03 16.42 5.68
N ALA A 11 -8.68 15.84 4.68
CA ALA A 11 -8.15 14.68 3.97
C ALA A 11 -6.84 15.03 3.24
N ASN A 12 -6.74 16.24 2.67
CA ASN A 12 -5.52 16.73 2.04
C ASN A 12 -4.40 16.96 3.07
N LEU A 13 -4.70 17.61 4.21
CA LEU A 13 -3.73 17.86 5.26
C LEU A 13 -3.18 16.57 5.87
N ARG A 14 -4.07 15.59 6.14
CA ARG A 14 -3.65 14.24 6.55
C ARG A 14 -2.77 13.59 5.47
N GLY A 15 -3.17 13.67 4.20
CA GLY A 15 -2.39 13.17 3.07
C GLY A 15 -0.97 13.77 3.00
N VAL A 16 -0.82 15.08 3.22
CA VAL A 16 0.48 15.77 3.23
C VAL A 16 1.33 15.37 4.44
N ALA A 17 0.73 15.30 5.64
CA ALA A 17 1.45 14.90 6.85
C ALA A 17 1.93 13.44 6.77
N THR A 18 1.11 12.53 6.23
CA THR A 18 1.49 11.13 6.06
C THR A 18 2.55 10.94 4.97
N LYS A 19 2.50 11.71 3.87
CA LYS A 19 3.58 11.75 2.86
C LYS A 19 4.94 12.18 3.43
N LYS A 20 4.97 13.03 4.46
CA LYS A 20 6.22 13.45 5.13
C LYS A 20 6.77 12.40 6.10
N ALA A 21 5.91 11.53 6.64
CA ALA A 21 6.29 10.53 7.63
C ALA A 21 6.62 9.16 7.01
N PHE A 22 6.10 8.88 5.80
CA PHE A 22 6.30 7.62 5.11
C PHE A 22 7.05 7.81 3.80
N GLU A 23 8.05 6.97 3.61
CA GLU A 23 8.81 6.90 2.37
C GLU A 23 7.91 6.42 1.22
N ALA A 24 8.05 7.06 0.07
CA ALA A 24 7.27 6.72 -1.11
C ALA A 24 7.64 5.31 -1.60
N THR A 25 6.63 4.56 -2.04
CA THR A 25 6.82 3.33 -2.78
C THR A 25 7.37 3.63 -4.16
N ILE A 26 8.44 2.95 -4.55
CA ILE A 26 9.09 3.11 -5.86
C ILE A 26 9.00 1.86 -6.72
N SER A 27 8.68 0.72 -6.13
CA SER A 27 8.50 -0.56 -6.84
C SER A 27 7.51 -1.45 -6.09
N VAL A 28 6.71 -2.17 -6.86
CA VAL A 28 5.87 -3.29 -6.39
C VAL A 28 6.02 -4.44 -7.38
N GLN A 29 6.29 -5.64 -6.89
CA GLN A 29 6.45 -6.83 -7.70
C GLN A 29 5.89 -8.05 -6.98
N TYR A 30 5.30 -8.98 -7.72
CA TYR A 30 4.98 -10.31 -7.22
C TYR A 30 6.12 -11.27 -7.55
N ASP A 31 6.78 -11.79 -6.51
CA ASP A 31 7.78 -12.83 -6.65
C ASP A 31 7.10 -14.20 -6.76
N ARG A 32 7.05 -14.73 -7.99
CA ARG A 32 6.47 -16.04 -8.28
C ARG A 32 7.21 -17.21 -7.63
N GLN A 33 8.50 -17.08 -7.31
CA GLN A 33 9.25 -18.15 -6.67
C GLN A 33 8.85 -18.32 -5.21
N THR A 34 8.61 -17.21 -4.51
CA THR A 34 8.26 -17.22 -3.08
C THR A 34 6.77 -17.05 -2.80
N GLY A 35 5.98 -16.67 -3.81
CA GLY A 35 4.54 -16.41 -3.67
C GLY A 35 4.25 -15.16 -2.85
N LYS A 36 5.08 -14.12 -2.97
CA LYS A 36 5.04 -12.93 -2.11
C LYS A 36 5.01 -11.65 -2.91
N ILE A 37 4.36 -10.64 -2.35
CA ILE A 37 4.46 -9.26 -2.84
C ILE A 37 5.67 -8.62 -2.18
N VAL A 38 6.51 -8.00 -3.00
CA VAL A 38 7.70 -7.24 -2.62
C VAL A 38 7.44 -5.78 -2.96
N ILE A 39 7.45 -4.92 -1.95
CA ILE A 39 7.33 -3.47 -2.08
C ILE A 39 8.67 -2.85 -1.69
N THR A 40 9.25 -2.02 -2.56
CA THR A 40 10.47 -1.26 -2.24
C THR A 40 10.14 0.22 -2.06
N LEU A 41 10.60 0.77 -0.93
CA LEU A 41 10.46 2.18 -0.60
C LEU A 41 11.68 2.98 -1.08
N ALA A 42 11.52 4.30 -1.22
CA ALA A 42 12.56 5.21 -1.71
C ALA A 42 13.85 5.19 -0.87
N ASN A 43 13.77 4.85 0.41
CA ASN A 43 14.92 4.70 1.31
C ASN A 43 15.64 3.34 1.18
N GLY A 44 15.23 2.47 0.26
CA GLY A 44 15.79 1.14 0.05
C GLY A 44 15.23 0.03 0.95
N VAL A 45 14.36 0.35 1.92
CA VAL A 45 13.65 -0.66 2.72
C VAL A 45 12.68 -1.43 1.83
N SER A 46 12.66 -2.75 1.99
CA SER A 46 11.68 -3.61 1.34
C SER A 46 10.71 -4.23 2.33
N ILE A 47 9.42 -4.20 1.99
CA ILE A 47 8.34 -4.86 2.73
C ILE A 47 7.92 -6.08 1.91
N VAL A 48 7.91 -7.25 2.55
CA VAL A 48 7.60 -8.52 1.88
C VAL A 48 6.53 -9.26 2.66
N PHE A 49 5.45 -9.65 2.00
CA PHE A 49 4.34 -10.37 2.62
C PHE A 49 3.64 -11.32 1.64
N ALA A 50 2.95 -12.33 2.17
CA ALA A 50 2.09 -13.19 1.37
C ALA A 50 0.74 -12.49 1.15
N PRO A 51 0.18 -12.47 -0.08
CA PRO A 51 -1.12 -11.85 -0.36
C PRO A 51 -2.26 -12.38 0.52
N THR A 52 -2.19 -13.65 0.90
CA THR A 52 -3.14 -14.34 1.80
C THR A 52 -3.27 -13.73 3.20
N LEU A 53 -2.38 -12.82 3.58
CA LEU A 53 -2.44 -12.09 4.86
C LEU A 53 -3.24 -10.78 4.76
N ILE A 54 -3.57 -10.33 3.56
CA ILE A 54 -4.21 -9.03 3.32
C ILE A 54 -5.61 -9.24 2.78
N LYS A 55 -6.58 -8.63 3.46
CA LYS A 55 -7.97 -8.65 3.03
C LYS A 55 -8.14 -8.02 1.64
N GLY A 56 -8.77 -8.77 0.74
CA GLY A 56 -8.96 -8.41 -0.66
C GLY A 56 -7.91 -9.01 -1.60
N LEU A 57 -6.82 -9.60 -1.08
CA LEU A 57 -5.78 -10.23 -1.89
C LEU A 57 -5.69 -11.75 -1.68
N GLU A 58 -6.51 -12.34 -0.80
CA GLU A 58 -6.26 -13.71 -0.32
C GLU A 58 -6.53 -14.82 -1.33
N GLY A 59 -7.41 -14.56 -2.30
CA GLY A 59 -7.78 -15.51 -3.35
C GLY A 59 -7.14 -15.23 -4.71
N ALA A 60 -6.29 -14.20 -4.80
CA ALA A 60 -5.73 -13.75 -6.07
C ALA A 60 -4.61 -14.68 -6.56
N ALA A 61 -4.59 -14.91 -7.88
CA ALA A 61 -3.56 -15.68 -8.56
C ALA A 61 -2.31 -14.82 -8.84
N ALA A 62 -1.22 -15.45 -9.29
CA ALA A 62 0.01 -14.73 -9.59
C ALA A 62 -0.18 -13.69 -10.70
N GLU A 63 -1.02 -13.99 -11.68
CA GLU A 63 -1.31 -13.11 -12.82
C GLU A 63 -2.08 -11.85 -12.41
N ASP A 64 -2.81 -11.90 -11.29
CA ASP A 64 -3.64 -10.79 -10.79
C ASP A 64 -2.81 -9.64 -10.22
N PHE A 65 -1.54 -9.89 -9.86
CA PHE A 65 -0.61 -8.89 -9.35
C PHE A 65 0.26 -8.25 -10.44
N GLU A 66 0.10 -8.67 -11.69
CA GLU A 66 0.71 -7.99 -12.83
C GLU A 66 0.05 -6.63 -13.03
N ASP A 67 0.78 -5.70 -13.67
CA ASP A 67 0.31 -4.35 -13.96
C ASP A 67 -0.09 -3.54 -12.71
N ALA A 68 0.40 -3.93 -11.53
CA ALA A 68 0.16 -3.18 -10.29
C ALA A 68 0.66 -1.74 -10.42
N GLU A 69 -0.18 -0.78 -10.02
CA GLU A 69 0.05 0.64 -10.22
C GLU A 69 0.34 1.33 -8.89
N ILE A 70 1.45 2.05 -8.81
CA ILE A 70 1.76 2.88 -7.65
C ILE A 70 1.04 4.22 -7.83
N SER A 71 0.24 4.60 -6.84
CA SER A 71 -0.45 5.90 -6.84
C SER A 71 0.54 7.07 -6.96
N PRO A 72 0.15 8.23 -7.51
CA PRO A 72 1.03 9.40 -7.61
C PRO A 72 1.64 9.87 -6.28
N SER A 73 1.00 9.49 -5.16
CA SER A 73 1.50 9.78 -3.81
C SER A 73 2.65 8.88 -3.35
N GLY A 74 2.82 7.70 -3.98
CA GLY A 74 3.69 6.63 -3.49
C GLY A 74 3.15 5.88 -2.26
N LEU A 75 1.97 6.22 -1.75
CA LEU A 75 1.42 5.63 -0.51
C LEU A 75 0.41 4.50 -0.76
N GLY A 76 -0.16 4.44 -1.94
CA GLY A 76 -1.10 3.40 -2.35
C GLY A 76 -0.60 2.61 -3.55
N ILE A 77 -1.02 1.35 -3.63
CA ILE A 77 -0.86 0.45 -4.78
C ILE A 77 -2.25 -0.02 -5.19
N HIS A 78 -2.58 0.11 -6.47
CA HIS A 78 -3.78 -0.43 -7.07
C HIS A 78 -3.44 -1.70 -7.86
N PHE A 79 -4.26 -2.74 -7.73
CA PHE A 79 -4.14 -3.99 -8.48
C PHE A 79 -5.33 -4.10 -9.46
N PRO A 80 -5.17 -3.66 -10.73
CA PRO A 80 -6.30 -3.47 -11.65
C PRO A 80 -7.11 -4.73 -11.93
N LYS A 81 -6.46 -5.90 -11.96
CA LYS A 81 -7.10 -7.16 -12.34
C LYS A 81 -8.09 -7.69 -11.30
N ILE A 82 -7.90 -7.32 -10.04
CA ILE A 82 -8.76 -7.72 -8.90
C ILE A 82 -9.47 -6.54 -8.25
N ASP A 83 -9.33 -5.34 -8.83
CA ASP A 83 -9.92 -4.08 -8.33
C ASP A 83 -9.67 -3.86 -6.84
N ALA A 84 -8.42 -4.10 -6.42
CA ALA A 84 -8.01 -4.03 -5.03
C ALA A 84 -7.00 -2.91 -4.80
N ASP A 85 -7.20 -2.16 -3.72
CA ASP A 85 -6.28 -1.11 -3.29
C ASP A 85 -5.56 -1.48 -1.99
N LEU A 86 -4.27 -1.20 -1.95
CA LEU A 86 -3.41 -1.41 -0.80
C LEU A 86 -2.79 -0.10 -0.34
N TYR A 87 -3.05 0.27 0.92
CA TYR A 87 -2.45 1.43 1.56
C TYR A 87 -1.16 1.04 2.30
N VAL A 88 0.00 1.35 1.72
CA VAL A 88 1.32 0.91 2.18
C VAL A 88 1.66 1.34 3.62
N PRO A 89 1.34 2.57 4.09
CA PRO A 89 1.62 2.96 5.48
C PRO A 89 0.99 2.06 6.54
N SER A 90 -0.15 1.42 6.24
CA SER A 90 -0.81 0.50 7.18
C SER A 90 0.01 -0.77 7.46
N LEU A 91 0.85 -1.19 6.50
CA LEU A 91 1.71 -2.36 6.63
C LEU A 91 2.82 -2.14 7.67
N VAL A 92 3.36 -0.92 7.71
CA VAL A 92 4.47 -0.55 8.61
C VAL A 92 3.94 -0.13 9.99
N ALA A 93 2.78 0.53 10.05
CA ALA A 93 2.15 0.94 11.30
C ALA A 93 1.77 -0.26 12.19
N SER A 94 1.55 -1.44 11.60
CA SER A 94 1.23 -2.67 12.34
C SER A 94 2.37 -3.19 13.24
N LYS A 95 3.60 -2.65 13.12
CA LYS A 95 4.77 -3.01 13.93
C LYS A 95 5.07 -2.07 15.11
N GLN A 96 4.30 -1.00 15.31
CA GLN A 96 4.54 -0.03 16.40
C GLN A 96 3.45 -0.04 17.48
N ARG A 97 3.08 -1.23 17.99
CA ARG A 97 2.58 -1.29 19.37
C ARG A 97 3.79 -1.49 20.28
N PRO A 98 4.17 -0.51 21.13
CA PRO A 98 5.05 -0.82 22.24
C PRO A 98 4.32 -1.87 23.10
N SER A 99 5.02 -2.96 23.38
CA SER A 99 4.65 -3.85 24.48
C SER A 99 4.76 -3.03 25.78
N ASP A 100 3.63 -2.85 26.46
CA ASP A 100 3.60 -2.52 27.89
C ASP A 100 4.26 -3.63 28.71
#